data_AF-W1IV16-F1
#
_entry.id   AF-W1IV16-F1
#
_cell.length_a   1.000
_cell.length_b   1.000
_cell.length_c   1.000
_cell.angle_alpha   90.00
_cell.angle_beta   90.00
_cell.angle_gamma   90.00
#
_symmetry.space_group_name_H-M   'P 1'
#
loop_
_entity.id
_entity.type
_entity.pdbx_description
1 polymer ?
#
loop_
_entity_poly.entity_id
_entity_poly.type
_entity_poly.pdbx_seq_one_letter_code
_entity_poly.pdbx_strand_id
1 'polypeptide(L)'
;MIYPLFIFKTEDGFDGYFPDVEGCFFAGDTLEDTIRDAESAFGQHMEVLTEQGGYVPAPKDPSDYINDSRLSEDGGVIALIELDPAKYESKAVKFNLTMPGNLLTAIDRYIEKNGHYKNRSAFLAELARKEIAHP
;
A
#
# COMPACT_ATOMS: atom_id res chain seq x y z
N MET A 1 -3.15 0.77 5.11
CA MET A 1 -2.10 -0.21 4.82
C MET A 1 -0.76 0.48 4.96
N ILE A 2 0.27 -0.22 5.42
CA ILE A 2 1.62 0.33 5.59
C ILE A 2 2.41 0.04 4.32
N TYR A 3 2.80 1.08 3.59
CA TYR A 3 3.61 0.98 2.38
C TYR A 3 5.08 1.26 2.70
N PRO A 4 6.00 0.39 2.25
CA PRO A 4 7.43 0.68 2.31
C PRO A 4 7.81 1.71 1.25
N LEU A 5 8.77 2.55 1.59
CA LEU A 5 9.37 3.57 0.75
C LEU A 5 10.87 3.31 0.72
N PHE A 6 11.47 3.32 -0.45
CA PHE A 6 12.92 3.33 -0.58
C PHE A 6 13.35 4.76 -0.85
N ILE A 7 14.22 5.31 0.00
CA ILE A 7 14.68 6.69 -0.05
C ILE A 7 16.20 6.70 -0.18
N PHE A 8 16.70 7.52 -1.09
CA PHE A 8 18.12 7.65 -1.39
C PHE A 8 18.56 9.10 -1.21
N LYS A 9 19.81 9.29 -0.79
CA LYS A 9 20.40 10.62 -0.65
C LYS A 9 20.97 11.07 -2.00
N THR A 10 20.63 12.28 -2.42
CA THR A 10 21.19 12.93 -3.61
C THR A 10 22.13 14.08 -3.22
N GLU A 11 22.77 14.74 -4.19
CA GLU A 11 23.66 15.88 -3.94
C GLU A 11 22.95 17.02 -3.17
N ASP A 12 21.73 17.36 -3.59
CA ASP A 12 20.98 18.52 -3.07
C ASP A 12 19.73 18.15 -2.26
N GLY A 13 19.43 16.87 -2.06
CA GLY A 13 18.18 16.46 -1.42
C GLY A 13 18.05 14.96 -1.23
N PHE A 14 16.85 14.45 -1.46
CA PHE A 14 16.51 13.04 -1.41
C PHE A 14 15.50 12.73 -2.52
N ASP A 15 15.58 11.51 -3.04
CA ASP A 15 14.59 10.94 -3.94
C ASP A 15 14.22 9.54 -3.46
N GLY A 16 13.16 9.00 -4.03
CA GLY A 16 12.70 7.68 -3.63
C GLY A 16 11.56 7.18 -4.48
N TYR A 17 11.15 5.95 -4.17
CA TYR A 17 10.04 5.29 -4.83
C TYR A 17 9.38 4.25 -3.94
N PHE A 18 8.17 3.85 -4.33
CA PHE A 18 7.45 2.74 -3.73
C PHE A 18 7.89 1.44 -4.42
N PRO A 19 8.55 0.49 -3.73
CA PRO A 19 9.07 -0.72 -4.37
C PRO A 19 7.97 -1.66 -4.88
N ASP A 20 6.75 -1.54 -4.34
CA ASP A 20 5.57 -2.33 -4.73
C ASP A 20 4.58 -1.55 -5.62
N VAL A 21 4.90 -0.31 -5.98
CA VAL A 21 4.08 0.51 -6.89
C VAL A 21 4.96 1.02 -8.02
N GLU A 22 5.02 0.24 -9.09
CA GLU A 22 5.85 0.54 -10.25
C GLU A 22 5.52 1.94 -10.82
N GLY A 23 6.56 2.75 -11.02
CA GLY A 23 6.40 4.09 -11.59
C GLY A 23 6.01 5.18 -10.59
N CYS A 24 5.87 4.87 -9.30
CA CYS A 24 5.56 5.85 -8.26
C CYS A 24 6.83 6.36 -7.57
N PHE A 25 7.39 7.45 -8.11
CA PHE A 25 8.58 8.14 -7.61
C PHE A 25 8.22 9.45 -6.90
N PHE A 26 9.08 9.89 -5.99
CA PHE A 26 8.92 11.13 -5.22
C PHE A 26 10.30 11.72 -4.85
N ALA A 27 10.36 13.00 -4.52
CA ALA A 27 11.60 13.67 -4.14
C ALA A 27 11.37 14.90 -3.24
N GLY A 28 12.42 15.35 -2.56
CA GLY A 28 12.37 16.57 -1.76
C GLY A 28 13.74 17.02 -1.26
N ASP A 29 13.85 18.30 -0.89
CA ASP A 29 15.09 18.90 -0.38
C ASP A 29 15.43 18.37 1.04
N THR A 30 14.40 18.09 1.83
CA THR A 30 14.51 17.47 3.15
C THR A 30 13.81 16.11 3.20
N LEU A 31 14.17 15.28 4.18
CA LEU A 31 13.50 13.99 4.38
C LEU A 31 12.00 14.15 4.68
N GLU A 32 11.63 15.21 5.42
CA GLU A 32 10.23 15.51 5.69
C GLU A 32 9.46 15.88 4.41
N ASP A 33 10.04 16.73 3.56
CA ASP A 33 9.44 17.09 2.28
C ASP A 33 9.30 15.88 1.37
N THR A 34 10.31 15.01 1.35
CA THR A 34 10.32 13.76 0.57
C THR A 34 9.19 12.82 0.98
N ILE A 35 8.93 12.68 2.28
CA ILE A 35 7.82 11.83 2.78
C ILE A 35 6.45 12.45 2.45
N ARG A 36 6.32 13.78 2.54
CA ARG A 36 5.09 14.49 2.14
C ARG A 36 4.84 14.38 0.64
N ASP A 37 5.90 14.45 -0.17
CA ASP A 37 5.82 14.24 -1.61
C ASP A 37 5.43 12.79 -1.93
N ALA A 38 5.94 11.80 -1.18
CA ALA A 38 5.54 10.40 -1.35
C ALA A 38 4.02 10.18 -1.22
N GLU A 39 3.35 10.78 -0.23
CA GLU A 39 1.88 10.69 -0.10
C GLU A 39 1.16 11.33 -1.30
N SER A 40 1.67 12.48 -1.77
CA SER A 40 1.11 13.21 -2.91
C SER A 40 1.28 12.45 -4.22
N ALA A 41 2.49 11.95 -4.48
CA ALA A 41 2.85 11.14 -5.64
C ALA A 41 2.01 9.85 -5.69
N PHE A 42 1.86 9.17 -4.56
CA PHE A 42 1.00 7.99 -4.45
C PHE A 42 -0.44 8.33 -4.86
N GLY A 43 -1.00 9.42 -4.32
CA GLY A 43 -2.37 9.81 -4.64
C GLY A 43 -2.58 10.11 -6.12
N GLN A 44 -1.69 10.87 -6.74
CA GLN A 44 -1.73 11.18 -8.17
C GLN A 44 -1.57 9.92 -9.03
N HIS A 45 -0.66 9.02 -8.64
CA HIS A 45 -0.43 7.78 -9.35
C HIS A 45 -1.66 6.85 -9.30
N MET A 46 -2.31 6.75 -8.13
CA MET A 46 -3.52 5.95 -7.96
C MET A 46 -4.72 6.51 -8.75
N GLU A 47 -4.85 7.84 -8.87
CA GLU A 47 -5.90 8.46 -9.68
C GLU A 47 -5.80 7.99 -11.13
N VAL A 48 -4.62 8.12 -11.74
CA VAL A 48 -4.38 7.66 -13.12
C VAL A 48 -4.54 6.15 -13.26
N LEU A 49 -3.98 5.37 -12.32
CA LEU A 49 -4.04 3.90 -12.35
C LEU A 49 -5.50 3.39 -12.32
N THR A 50 -6.34 3.98 -11.47
CA THR A 50 -7.74 3.57 -11.31
C THR A 50 -8.62 4.06 -12.45
N GLU A 51 -8.34 5.24 -13.05
CA GLU A 51 -9.00 5.70 -14.27
C GLU A 51 -8.77 4.76 -15.47
N GLN A 52 -7.59 4.12 -15.52
CA GLN A 52 -7.25 3.13 -16.55
C GLN A 52 -7.82 1.72 -16.27
N GLY A 53 -8.62 1.56 -15.21
CA GLY A 53 -9.22 0.28 -14.82
C GLY A 53 -8.33 -0.60 -13.96
N GLY A 54 -7.18 -0.08 -13.49
CA GLY A 54 -6.37 -0.71 -12.46
C GLY A 54 -7.01 -0.65 -11.07
N TYR A 55 -6.30 -1.18 -10.08
CA TYR A 55 -6.69 -1.17 -8.68
C TYR A 55 -5.53 -0.68 -7.82
N VAL A 56 -5.80 -0.21 -6.60
CA VAL A 56 -4.76 0.18 -5.65
C VAL A 56 -3.98 -1.07 -5.20
N PRO A 57 -2.69 -1.23 -5.54
CA PRO A 57 -1.94 -2.45 -5.23
C PRO A 57 -1.69 -2.55 -3.72
N ALA A 58 -1.70 -3.77 -3.19
CA ALA A 58 -1.26 -4.02 -1.83
C ALA A 58 0.28 -4.02 -1.75
N PRO A 59 0.88 -3.42 -0.71
CA PRO A 59 2.31 -3.55 -0.46
C PRO A 59 2.66 -4.98 0.02
N LYS A 60 3.93 -5.35 -0.15
CA LYS A 60 4.51 -6.53 0.52
C LYS A 60 4.67 -6.29 2.01
N ASP A 61 4.99 -7.36 2.74
CA ASP A 61 5.36 -7.22 4.14
C ASP A 61 6.69 -6.45 4.22
N PRO A 62 6.80 -5.37 5.02
CA PRO A 62 8.06 -4.65 5.17
C PRO A 62 9.26 -5.52 5.57
N SER A 63 9.01 -6.66 6.24
CA SER A 63 10.05 -7.61 6.62
C SER A 63 10.72 -8.30 5.41
N ASP A 64 10.04 -8.36 4.27
CA ASP A 64 10.59 -8.91 3.02
C ASP A 64 11.78 -8.07 2.50
N TYR A 65 11.89 -6.81 2.96
CA TYR A 65 12.92 -5.86 2.54
C TYR A 65 14.11 -5.73 3.49
N ILE A 66 14.14 -6.44 4.62
CA ILE A 66 15.17 -6.29 5.67
C ILE A 66 16.60 -6.56 5.16
N ASN A 67 16.77 -7.25 4.03
CA ASN A 67 18.08 -7.50 3.39
C ASN A 67 18.06 -7.21 1.89
N ASP A 68 17.21 -6.29 1.44
CA ASP A 68 17.16 -5.94 0.02
C ASP A 68 18.49 -5.31 -0.42
N SER A 69 19.06 -5.80 -1.54
CA SER A 69 20.33 -5.29 -2.07
C SER A 69 20.22 -3.82 -2.47
N ARG A 70 19.04 -3.37 -2.91
CA ARG A 70 18.78 -1.97 -3.27
C ARG A 70 18.89 -1.03 -2.07
N LEU A 71 18.75 -1.53 -0.85
CA LEU A 71 18.95 -0.75 0.37
C LEU A 71 20.38 -0.86 0.88
N SER A 72 20.95 -2.08 0.87
CA SER A 72 22.25 -2.34 1.47
C SER A 72 23.45 -1.96 0.58
N GLU A 73 23.32 -2.04 -0.75
CA GLU A 73 24.39 -1.76 -1.70
C GLU A 73 24.36 -0.31 -2.22
N ASP A 74 23.16 0.22 -2.49
CA ASP A 74 22.97 1.56 -3.07
C ASP A 74 22.81 2.67 -2.00
N GLY A 75 22.96 2.33 -0.72
CA GLY A 75 22.88 3.28 0.40
C GLY A 75 21.47 3.83 0.66
N GLY A 76 20.44 3.08 0.23
CA GLY A 76 19.04 3.42 0.46
C GLY A 76 18.60 3.19 1.91
N VAL A 77 17.62 3.96 2.36
CA VAL A 77 16.93 3.74 3.63
C VAL A 77 15.48 3.38 3.40
N ILE A 78 14.96 2.48 4.23
CA ILE A 78 13.53 2.15 4.24
C ILE A 78 12.78 3.08 5.16
N ALA A 79 11.68 3.65 4.67
CA ALA A 79 10.68 4.34 5.48
C ALA A 79 9.31 3.67 5.30
N LEU A 80 8.43 3.84 6.28
CA LEU A 80 7.09 3.25 6.26
C LEU A 80 6.05 4.37 6.34
N ILE A 81 5.08 4.36 5.42
CA ILE A 81 3.97 5.31 5.41
C ILE A 81 2.64 4.58 5.50
N GLU A 82 1.74 5.07 6.36
CA GLU A 82 0.38 4.56 6.44
C GLU A 82 -0.52 5.30 5.44
N LEU A 83 -1.00 4.56 4.43
CA LEU A 83 -1.92 5.07 3.42
C LEU A 83 -3.22 4.28 3.46
N ASP A 84 -4.35 4.95 3.30
CA ASP A 84 -5.67 4.31 3.21
C ASP A 84 -6.03 4.12 1.73
N PRO A 85 -5.97 2.88 1.19
CA PRO A 85 -6.33 2.60 -0.20
C PRO A 85 -7.73 3.09 -0.55
N ALA A 86 -8.66 3.07 0.40
CA ALA A 86 -10.06 3.44 0.16
C ALA A 86 -10.23 4.92 -0.25
N LYS A 87 -9.23 5.77 0.02
CA LYS A 87 -9.22 7.18 -0.44
C LYS A 87 -9.01 7.31 -1.95
N TYR A 88 -8.41 6.32 -2.58
CA TYR A 88 -8.01 6.35 -3.99
C TYR A 88 -8.80 5.37 -4.85
N GLU A 89 -9.72 4.61 -4.26
CA GLU A 89 -10.56 3.68 -4.99
C GLU A 89 -11.74 4.38 -5.67
N SER A 90 -12.15 3.80 -6.80
CA SER A 90 -13.40 4.17 -7.45
C SER A 90 -14.62 3.84 -6.58
N LYS A 91 -15.79 4.35 -6.97
CA LYS A 91 -17.03 4.21 -6.19
C LYS A 91 -17.32 2.74 -5.86
N ALA A 92 -17.49 2.46 -4.57
CA ALA A 92 -17.82 1.12 -4.09
C ALA A 92 -19.08 0.54 -4.77
N VAL A 93 -18.94 -0.69 -5.29
CA VAL A 93 -20.02 -1.46 -5.90
C VAL A 93 -20.54 -2.50 -4.93
N LYS A 94 -21.85 -2.52 -4.69
CA LYS A 94 -22.50 -3.56 -3.88
C LYS A 94 -22.79 -4.78 -4.75
N PHE A 95 -22.37 -5.96 -4.30
CA PHE A 95 -22.68 -7.25 -4.94
C PHE A 95 -23.06 -8.29 -3.87
N ASN A 96 -23.71 -9.36 -4.30
CA ASN A 96 -24.11 -10.48 -3.43
C ASN A 96 -23.12 -11.64 -3.58
N LEU A 97 -22.82 -12.32 -2.47
CA LEU A 97 -21.94 -13.49 -2.44
C LEU A 97 -22.53 -14.58 -1.53
N THR A 98 -22.21 -15.84 -1.81
CA THR A 98 -22.58 -16.99 -0.98
C THR A 98 -21.33 -17.59 -0.38
N MET A 99 -21.36 -17.89 0.93
CA MET A 99 -20.24 -18.51 1.63
C MET A 99 -20.72 -19.43 2.76
N PRO A 100 -19.91 -20.40 3.22
CA PRO A 100 -20.24 -21.23 4.36
C PRO A 100 -20.50 -20.39 5.62
N GLY A 101 -21.60 -20.65 6.32
CA GLY A 101 -22.00 -19.86 7.49
C GLY A 101 -20.96 -19.89 8.62
N ASN A 102 -20.32 -21.04 8.83
CA ASN A 102 -19.23 -21.20 9.79
C ASN A 102 -18.00 -20.33 9.46
N LEU A 103 -17.70 -20.14 8.16
CA LEU A 103 -16.62 -19.26 7.72
C LEU A 103 -16.99 -17.80 7.95
N LEU A 104 -18.22 -17.40 7.65
CA LEU A 104 -18.69 -16.04 7.93
C LEU A 104 -18.59 -15.70 9.42
N THR A 105 -19.01 -16.61 10.31
CA THR A 105 -18.84 -16.46 11.77
C THR A 105 -17.38 -16.42 12.20
N ALA A 106 -16.47 -17.12 11.52
CA ALA A 106 -15.05 -17.04 11.80
C ALA A 106 -14.46 -15.67 11.40
N ILE A 107 -14.87 -15.12 10.26
CA ILE A 107 -14.48 -13.78 9.80
C ILE A 107 -14.94 -12.72 10.79
N ASP A 108 -16.21 -12.77 11.24
CA ASP A 108 -16.74 -11.81 12.21
C ASP A 108 -15.92 -11.79 13.51
N ARG A 109 -15.66 -12.96 14.08
CA ARG A 109 -14.85 -13.09 15.29
C ARG A 109 -13.42 -12.57 15.09
N TYR A 110 -12.83 -12.79 13.92
CA TYR A 110 -11.50 -12.30 13.59
C TYR A 110 -11.48 -10.76 13.54
N ILE A 111 -12.48 -10.14 12.92
CA ILE A 111 -12.61 -8.68 12.83
C ILE A 111 -12.80 -8.06 14.22
N GLU A 112 -13.70 -8.62 15.04
CA GLU A 112 -13.97 -8.14 16.40
C GLU A 112 -12.74 -8.23 17.32
N LYS A 113 -11.93 -9.29 17.19
CA LYS A 113 -10.77 -9.52 18.06
C LYS A 113 -9.57 -8.64 17.70
N ASN A 114 -9.30 -8.46 16.41
CA ASN A 114 -8.06 -7.85 15.95
C ASN A 114 -8.17 -6.34 15.75
N GLY A 115 -9.37 -5.77 15.61
CA GLY A 115 -9.60 -4.32 15.55
C GLY A 115 -9.03 -3.58 14.33
N HIS A 116 -8.18 -4.23 13.52
CA HIS A 116 -7.54 -3.64 12.34
C HIS A 116 -8.52 -3.43 11.16
N TYR A 117 -9.63 -4.18 11.11
CA TYR A 117 -10.59 -4.11 10.02
C TYR A 117 -11.89 -3.44 10.47
N LYS A 118 -12.38 -2.46 9.71
CA LYS A 118 -13.63 -1.75 10.03
C LYS A 118 -14.89 -2.60 9.84
N ASN A 119 -14.89 -3.50 8.86
CA ASN A 119 -16.02 -4.36 8.50
C ASN A 119 -15.59 -5.49 7.55
N ARG A 120 -16.51 -6.43 7.25
CA ARG A 120 -16.30 -7.54 6.32
C ARG A 120 -15.82 -7.10 4.94
N SER A 121 -16.38 -6.02 4.40
CA SER A 121 -16.00 -5.52 3.08
C SER A 121 -14.55 -5.02 3.05
N ALA A 122 -14.12 -4.29 4.08
CA ALA A 122 -12.73 -3.85 4.21
C ALA A 122 -11.77 -5.05 4.33
N PHE A 123 -12.14 -6.06 5.12
CA PHE A 123 -11.36 -7.30 5.26
C PHE A 123 -11.21 -8.05 3.94
N LEU A 124 -12.32 -8.30 3.24
CA LEU A 124 -12.30 -9.02 1.97
C LEU A 124 -11.58 -8.24 0.86
N ALA A 125 -11.75 -6.91 0.84
CA ALA A 125 -11.05 -6.06 -0.13
C ALA A 125 -9.53 -6.09 0.08
N GLU A 126 -9.05 -6.02 1.33
CA GLU A 126 -7.62 -6.10 1.61
C GLU A 126 -7.02 -7.46 1.21
N LEU A 127 -7.70 -8.56 1.53
CA LEU A 127 -7.25 -9.89 1.11
C LEU A 127 -7.21 -10.03 -0.41
N ALA A 128 -8.24 -9.55 -1.12
CA ALA A 128 -8.25 -9.57 -2.57
C ALA A 128 -7.08 -8.75 -3.16
N ARG A 129 -6.81 -7.55 -2.63
CA ARG A 129 -5.66 -6.75 -3.10
C ARG A 129 -4.33 -7.47 -2.87
N LYS A 130 -4.15 -8.09 -1.69
CA LYS A 130 -2.94 -8.86 -1.35
C LYS A 130 -2.73 -10.05 -2.30
N GLU A 131 -3.79 -10.80 -2.58
CA GLU A 131 -3.76 -11.96 -3.47
C GLU A 131 -3.45 -11.56 -4.92
N ILE A 132 -4.08 -10.49 -5.44
CA ILE A 132 -3.90 -10.07 -6.83
C ILE A 132 -2.51 -9.43 -7.04
N ALA A 133 -1.99 -8.69 -6.05
CA ALA A 133 -0.68 -8.06 -6.13
C ALA A 133 0.50 -9.06 -6.05
N HIS A 134 0.28 -10.25 -5.48
CA HIS A 134 1.33 -11.25 -5.25
C HIS A 134 0.88 -12.65 -5.70
N PRO A 135 0.73 -12.89 -7.01
CA PRO A 135 0.27 -14.18 -7.55
C PRO A 135 1.28 -15.32 -7.42
#